data_AF-A0A9X2A990-F1
#
_entry.id   AF-A0A9X2A990-F1
#
_cell.length_a   1.000
_cell.length_b   1.000
_cell.length_c   1.000
_cell.angle_alpha   90.00
_cell.angle_beta   90.00
_cell.angle_gamma   90.00
#
_symmetry.space_group_name_H-M   'P 1'
#
loop_
_entity.id
_entity.type
_entity.pdbx_description
1 polymer ?
#
loop_
_entity_poly.entity_id
_entity_poly.type
_entity_poly.pdbx_seq_one_letter_code
_entity_poly.pdbx_strand_id
1 'polypeptide(L)'
;MKKITLLLLACILLSSCAYRITDFTIISTKNVDLSRASTFTRNTNRNEGVDKAHIILFIPFGRPHLKEAIDRAIESTPGAVALVDGVVYSKS
;
A
#
# COMPACT_ATOMS: atom_id res chain seq x y z
N MET A 1 -3.71 -25.50 32.63
CA MET A 1 -4.21 -25.57 31.25
C MET A 1 -4.80 -24.25 30.75
N LYS A 2 -5.74 -23.59 31.48
CA LYS A 2 -6.35 -22.30 31.07
C LYS A 2 -5.36 -21.18 30.70
N LYS A 3 -4.21 -21.09 31.39
CA LYS A 3 -3.16 -20.09 31.10
C LYS A 3 -2.48 -20.29 29.73
N ILE A 4 -2.33 -21.54 29.31
CA ILE A 4 -1.71 -21.89 28.02
C ILE A 4 -2.68 -21.59 26.87
N THR A 5 -3.97 -21.88 27.06
CA THR A 5 -5.03 -21.55 26.09
C THR A 5 -5.16 -20.04 25.87
N LEU A 6 -5.08 -19.24 26.94
CA LEU A 6 -5.14 -17.77 26.85
C LEU A 6 -3.92 -17.19 26.12
N LEU A 7 -2.74 -17.74 26.37
CA LEU A 7 -1.50 -17.34 25.69
C LEU A 7 -1.55 -17.66 24.20
N LEU A 8 -2.07 -18.83 23.84
CA LEU A 8 -2.21 -19.25 22.43
C LEU A 8 -3.19 -18.33 21.68
N LEU A 9 -4.31 -17.96 22.32
CA LEU A 9 -5.29 -17.04 21.74
C LEU A 9 -4.70 -15.63 21.54
N ALA A 10 -3.89 -15.15 22.49
CA ALA A 10 -3.18 -13.89 22.37
C ALA A 10 -2.20 -13.90 21.18
N CYS A 11 -1.45 -14.99 20.98
CA CYS A 11 -0.53 -15.12 19.84
C CYS A 11 -1.23 -15.07 18.48
N ILE A 12 -2.44 -15.65 18.36
CA ILE A 12 -3.24 -15.60 17.12
C ILE A 12 -3.75 -14.18 16.84
N LEU A 13 -4.09 -13.42 17.88
CA LEU A 13 -4.53 -12.02 17.72
C LEU A 13 -3.39 -11.06 17.34
N LEU A 14 -2.13 -11.45 17.58
CA LEU A 14 -0.94 -10.64 17.28
C LEU A 14 -0.34 -10.93 15.89
N SER A 15 -0.80 -11.95 15.18
CA SER A 15 -0.27 -12.28 13.85
C SER A 15 -0.88 -11.37 12.77
N SER A 16 -0.22 -10.26 12.45
CA SER A 16 -0.52 -9.50 11.22
C SER A 16 0.23 -10.15 10.05
N CYS A 17 -0.52 -10.75 9.13
CA CYS A 17 0.03 -11.33 7.91
C CYS A 17 -0.02 -10.28 6.80
N ALA A 18 1.15 -9.89 6.30
CA ALA A 18 1.26 -9.10 5.08
C ALA A 18 1.43 -10.05 3.90
N TYR A 19 0.52 -10.00 2.91
CA TYR A 19 0.65 -10.77 1.68
C TYR A 19 0.90 -9.84 0.50
N ARG A 20 1.83 -10.25 -0.38
CA ARG A 20 2.13 -9.53 -1.62
C ARG A 20 1.03 -9.84 -2.64
N ILE A 21 0.41 -8.79 -3.16
CA ILE A 21 -0.68 -8.93 -4.13
C ILE A 21 -0.11 -9.04 -5.53
N THR A 22 0.77 -8.11 -5.91
CA THR A 22 1.28 -7.99 -7.28
C THR A 22 2.50 -7.08 -7.33
N ASP A 23 3.33 -7.31 -8.35
CA ASP A 23 4.50 -6.51 -8.70
C ASP A 23 4.25 -5.84 -10.06
N PHE A 24 4.61 -4.56 -10.20
CA PHE A 24 4.42 -3.79 -11.43
C PHE A 24 5.73 -3.12 -11.85
N THR A 25 6.03 -3.16 -13.15
CA THR A 25 7.19 -2.43 -13.69
C THR A 25 6.93 -0.93 -13.76
N ILE A 26 5.72 -0.53 -14.19
CA ILE A 26 5.28 0.87 -14.25
C ILE A 26 3.79 0.91 -13.87
N ILE A 27 3.41 1.80 -12.94
CA ILE A 27 2.01 2.02 -12.56
C ILE A 27 1.74 3.51 -12.35
N SER A 28 0.61 4.00 -12.84
CA SER A 28 0.13 5.35 -12.56
C SER A 28 -1.39 5.38 -12.45
N THR A 29 -1.88 6.17 -11.51
CA THR A 29 -3.29 6.52 -11.34
C THR A 29 -3.64 7.87 -11.98
N LYS A 30 -2.65 8.57 -12.56
CA LYS A 30 -2.80 9.83 -13.28
C LYS A 30 -2.66 9.58 -14.78
N ASN A 31 -3.17 10.50 -15.60
CA ASN A 31 -2.97 10.41 -17.05
C ASN A 31 -1.52 10.80 -17.38
N VAL A 32 -0.76 9.88 -17.95
CA VAL A 32 0.67 10.09 -18.28
C VAL A 32 0.82 10.06 -19.80
N ASP A 33 1.35 11.15 -20.35
CA ASP A 33 1.71 11.21 -21.75
C ASP A 33 3.05 10.50 -22.00
N LEU A 34 2.96 9.25 -22.49
CA LEU A 34 4.12 8.42 -22.80
C LEU A 34 4.89 8.89 -24.05
N SER A 35 4.34 9.80 -24.86
CA SER A 35 5.08 10.37 -26.00
C SER A 35 6.31 11.17 -25.54
N ARG A 36 6.27 11.69 -24.30
CA ARG A 36 7.37 12.40 -23.67
C ARG A 36 8.18 11.52 -22.70
N ALA A 37 8.07 10.20 -22.81
CA ALA A 37 8.72 9.27 -21.88
C ALA A 37 10.24 9.46 -21.76
N SER A 38 10.90 9.93 -22.81
CA SER A 38 12.33 10.26 -22.82
C SER A 38 12.73 11.40 -21.88
N THR A 39 11.77 12.23 -21.46
CA THR A 39 12.00 13.35 -20.53
C THR A 39 11.82 12.96 -19.07
N PHE A 40 11.26 11.78 -18.79
CA PHE A 40 11.03 11.35 -17.42
C PHE A 40 12.32 10.85 -16.79
N THR A 41 12.60 11.34 -15.59
CA THR A 41 13.72 10.89 -14.77
C THR A 41 13.22 9.96 -13.67
N ARG A 42 13.94 8.85 -13.48
CA ARG A 42 13.67 7.95 -12.37
C ARG A 42 14.21 8.57 -11.08
N ASN A 43 13.33 8.75 -10.09
CA ASN A 43 13.76 9.10 -8.75
C ASN A 43 14.43 7.89 -8.07
N THR A 44 15.50 8.13 -7.30
CA THR A 44 16.19 7.11 -6.50
C THR A 44 15.43 6.74 -5.24
N ASN A 45 14.54 7.63 -4.77
CA ASN A 45 13.78 7.40 -3.55
C ASN A 45 12.62 6.44 -3.80
N ARG A 46 12.46 5.45 -2.92
CA ARG A 46 11.33 4.54 -2.93
C ARG A 46 10.19 5.14 -2.11
N ASN A 47 9.14 5.57 -2.79
CA ASN A 47 7.95 6.11 -2.15
C ASN A 47 6.98 4.99 -1.75
N GLU A 48 6.42 5.10 -0.56
CA GLU A 48 5.35 4.23 -0.06
C GLU A 48 4.10 5.05 0.19
N GLY A 49 2.96 4.55 -0.26
CA GLY A 49 1.65 5.10 0.02
C GLY A 49 0.77 4.01 0.59
N VAL A 50 0.11 4.32 1.70
CA VAL A 50 -0.72 3.37 2.44
C VAL A 50 -2.12 3.94 2.54
N ASP A 51 -3.11 3.11 2.26
CA ASP A 51 -4.51 3.40 2.55
C ASP A 51 -5.05 2.38 3.57
N LYS A 52 -5.70 2.88 4.62
CA LYS A 52 -6.22 2.06 5.73
C LYS A 52 -7.67 2.44 6.01
N ALA A 53 -8.55 1.45 6.03
CA ALA A 53 -9.88 1.64 6.59
C ALA A 53 -9.79 2.00 8.07
N HIS A 54 -10.57 2.98 8.51
CA HIS A 54 -10.59 3.41 9.91
C HIS A 54 -11.57 2.54 10.69
N ILE A 55 -11.17 2.06 11.87
CA ILE A 55 -12.04 1.28 12.76
C ILE A 55 -12.40 2.16 13.96
N ILE A 56 -13.67 2.51 14.09
CA ILE A 56 -14.22 3.26 15.24
C ILE A 56 -15.24 2.34 15.92
N LEU A 57 -15.09 2.10 17.22
CA LEU A 57 -15.98 1.22 18.01
C LEU A 57 -16.23 -0.15 17.35
N PHE A 58 -15.18 -0.82 16.87
CA PHE A 58 -15.24 -2.15 16.23
C PHE A 58 -16.00 -2.24 14.90
N ILE A 59 -16.51 -1.13 14.37
CA ILE A 59 -17.15 -1.09 13.06
C ILE A 59 -16.11 -0.58 12.05
N PRO A 60 -15.74 -1.39 11.02
CA PRO A 60 -14.86 -0.93 9.96
C PRO A 60 -15.60 0.13 9.12
N PHE A 61 -15.19 1.38 9.25
CA PHE A 61 -15.66 2.47 8.39
C PHE A 61 -14.81 2.48 7.12
N GLY A 62 -15.36 1.85 6.08
CA GLY A 62 -14.80 1.85 4.73
C GLY A 62 -13.97 0.62 4.36
N ARG A 63 -13.44 0.63 3.14
CA ARG A 63 -12.54 -0.39 2.61
C ARG A 63 -11.26 0.31 2.16
N PRO A 64 -10.07 -0.29 2.36
CA PRO A 64 -8.86 0.26 1.79
C PRO A 64 -8.97 0.25 0.25
N HIS A 65 -8.64 1.37 -0.37
CA HIS A 65 -8.63 1.56 -1.81
C HIS A 65 -7.19 1.61 -2.32
N LEU A 66 -6.84 0.62 -3.16
CA LEU A 66 -5.52 0.54 -3.80
C LEU A 66 -5.19 1.81 -4.60
N LYS A 67 -6.19 2.38 -5.28
CA LYS A 67 -6.04 3.63 -6.03
C LYS A 67 -5.53 4.78 -5.14
N GLU A 68 -6.12 4.96 -3.97
CA GLU A 68 -5.73 5.99 -3.01
C GLU A 68 -4.32 5.76 -2.46
N ALA A 69 -3.95 4.50 -2.20
CA ALA A 69 -2.60 4.15 -1.78
C ALA A 69 -1.55 4.52 -2.85
N ILE A 70 -1.85 4.25 -4.13
CA ILE A 70 -0.96 4.60 -5.25
C ILE A 70 -0.93 6.11 -5.46
N ASP A 71 -2.07 6.80 -5.42
CA ASP A 71 -2.15 8.25 -5.54
C ASP A 71 -1.29 8.94 -4.46
N ARG A 72 -1.40 8.51 -3.19
CA ARG A 72 -0.54 9.00 -2.10
C ARG A 72 0.95 8.75 -2.34
N ALA A 73 1.31 7.58 -2.89
CA ALA A 73 2.70 7.25 -3.20
C ALA A 73 3.27 8.09 -4.35
N ILE A 74 2.45 8.47 -5.33
CA ILE A 74 2.86 9.37 -6.42
C ILE A 74 2.96 10.81 -5.88
N GLU A 75 1.95 11.27 -5.17
CA GLU A 75 1.86 12.64 -4.66
C GLU A 75 2.89 12.97 -3.56
N SER A 76 3.51 11.95 -2.94
CA SER A 76 4.62 12.16 -2.00
C SER A 76 5.85 12.79 -2.65
N THR A 77 5.98 12.73 -3.98
CA THR A 77 7.03 13.38 -4.75
C THR A 77 6.43 14.45 -5.66
N PRO A 78 6.75 15.74 -5.46
CA PRO A 78 6.28 16.82 -6.33
C PRO A 78 6.69 16.58 -7.78
N GLY A 79 5.72 16.60 -8.69
CA GLY A 79 5.95 16.38 -10.13
C GLY A 79 6.12 14.92 -10.56
N ALA A 80 5.98 13.95 -9.64
CA ALA A 80 5.94 12.55 -10.03
C ALA A 80 4.63 12.22 -10.76
N VAL A 81 4.75 11.43 -11.82
CA VAL A 81 3.62 11.05 -12.69
C VAL A 81 3.35 9.55 -12.68
N ALA A 82 4.29 8.72 -12.26
CA ALA A 82 4.19 7.27 -12.20
C ALA A 82 5.17 6.69 -11.18
N LEU A 83 4.90 5.47 -10.73
CA LEU A 83 5.82 4.65 -9.95
C LEU A 83 6.44 3.59 -10.85
N VAL A 84 7.71 3.28 -10.60
CA VAL A 84 8.46 2.21 -11.27
C VAL A 84 8.88 1.15 -10.26
N ASP A 85 8.90 -0.11 -10.68
CA ASP A 85 9.22 -1.27 -9.83
C ASP A 85 8.39 -1.31 -8.52
N GLY A 86 7.08 -1.04 -8.69
CA GLY A 86 6.12 -0.96 -7.60
C GLY A 86 5.73 -2.34 -7.08
N VAL A 87 5.56 -2.45 -5.76
CA VAL A 87 5.11 -3.68 -5.09
C VAL A 87 3.92 -3.36 -4.21
N VAL A 88 2.84 -4.11 -4.36
CA VAL A 88 1.62 -3.92 -3.58
C VAL A 88 1.49 -5.00 -2.51
N TYR A 89 1.27 -4.57 -1.27
CA TYR A 89 1.00 -5.45 -0.14
C TYR A 89 -0.38 -5.16 0.43
N SER A 90 -1.09 -6.21 0.83
CA SER A 90 -2.24 -6.09 1.72
C SER A 90 -1.81 -6.55 3.11
N LYS A 91 -2.10 -5.74 4.11
CA LYS A 91 -1.87 -6.06 5.52
C LYS A 91 -3.24 -6.22 6.19
N SER A 92 -3.43 -7.34 6.87
CA SER A 92 -4.59 -7.61 7.72
C SER A 92 -4.32 -7.23 9.17
#